data_AF-A0A4V6D6A0-F1
#
_entry.id   AF-A0A4V6D6A0-F1
#
_cell.length_a   1.000
_cell.length_b   1.000
_cell.length_c   1.000
_cell.angle_alpha   90.00
_cell.angle_beta   90.00
_cell.angle_gamma   90.00
#
_symmetry.space_group_name_H-M   'P 1'
#
loop_
_entity.id
_entity.type
_entity.pdbx_description
1 polymer ?
#
loop_
_entity_poly.entity_id
_entity_poly.type
_entity_poly.pdbx_seq_one_letter_code
_entity_poly.pdbx_strand_id
1 'polypeptide(L)'
;MAAFLPIAVLISLLAAGATADGYGSSPSPSTPPPHTPPPAPYTPPPAHGDGDKKKLVVVHVEGLVLCQSCAKRGSPSLDGAAALPGARVTVTCRDRKNRVMTWRCPVADYNGYFHAEFSVEPTSDFFGNDPREACFVRLLSSKDAKCNVVTNINGGMGGALLRDEGKRWTNRYGIENVMYAAGPLAFRPKMCAPTRHY
;
A
#
# COMPACT_ATOMS: atom_id res chain seq x y z
N MET A 1 -41.30 26.51 33.05
CA MET A 1 -41.24 27.90 33.55
C MET A 1 -39.79 28.31 33.57
N ALA A 2 -39.48 29.43 32.93
CA ALA A 2 -38.14 29.99 32.78
C ALA A 2 -37.64 30.56 34.11
N ALA A 3 -36.32 30.57 34.29
CA ALA A 3 -35.64 31.46 35.23
C ALA A 3 -34.25 31.81 34.68
N PHE A 4 -34.21 32.89 33.90
CA PHE A 4 -33.01 33.69 33.62
C PHE A 4 -32.77 34.64 34.79
N LEU A 5 -31.51 34.86 35.22
CA LEU A 5 -31.03 35.99 36.04
C LEU A 5 -29.48 36.11 35.88
N PRO A 6 -28.85 37.27 36.17
CA PRO A 6 -28.01 37.99 35.20
C PRO A 6 -26.55 38.29 35.63
N ILE A 7 -25.73 38.60 34.61
CA ILE A 7 -24.64 39.61 34.50
C ILE A 7 -23.65 39.78 35.67
N ALA A 8 -22.35 39.58 35.38
CA ALA A 8 -21.29 40.50 35.79
C ALA A 8 -20.11 40.42 34.80
N VAL A 9 -19.96 41.48 33.99
CA VAL A 9 -18.83 41.70 33.10
C VAL A 9 -17.77 42.49 33.87
N LEU A 10 -16.58 41.92 34.06
CA LEU A 10 -15.41 42.63 34.58
C LEU A 10 -14.44 42.90 33.44
N ILE A 11 -14.41 44.16 33.02
CA ILE A 11 -13.47 44.72 32.06
C ILE A 11 -12.23 45.14 32.84
N SER A 12 -11.10 44.46 32.61
CA SER A 12 -9.79 44.93 33.04
C SER A 12 -8.98 45.32 31.81
N LEU A 13 -8.89 46.63 31.57
CA LEU A 13 -7.95 47.24 30.63
C LEU A 13 -6.54 47.18 31.21
N LEU A 14 -5.60 46.57 30.49
CA LEU A 14 -4.19 46.93 30.55
C LEU A 14 -3.73 47.23 29.13
N ALA A 15 -3.65 48.53 28.84
CA ALA A 15 -2.90 49.06 27.72
C ALA A 15 -1.44 49.20 28.14
N ALA A 16 -0.55 48.53 27.42
CA ALA A 16 0.84 48.94 27.28
C ALA A 16 1.16 48.88 25.78
N GLY A 17 1.39 50.06 25.21
CA GLY A 17 1.69 50.25 23.80
C GLY A 17 3.19 50.26 23.52
N ALA A 18 3.47 49.91 22.25
CA ALA A 18 4.61 50.25 21.39
C ALA A 18 6.01 49.80 21.86
N THR A 19 6.94 49.35 21.02
CA THR A 19 7.31 49.70 19.64
C THR A 19 7.99 48.49 18.97
N ALA A 20 7.62 48.10 17.75
CA ALA A 20 8.26 48.42 16.46
C ALA A 20 9.34 47.42 16.01
N ASP A 21 9.45 47.31 14.69
CA ASP A 21 10.31 46.44 13.87
C ASP A 21 9.86 44.96 13.83
N GLY A 22 9.47 44.36 12.71
CA GLY A 22 9.49 44.72 11.30
C GLY A 22 9.31 43.41 10.53
N TYR A 23 8.70 43.49 9.35
CA TYR A 23 8.53 42.42 8.35
C TYR A 23 7.52 41.31 8.67
N GLY A 24 6.36 41.42 8.02
CA GLY A 24 5.30 40.43 8.05
C GLY A 24 5.70 39.10 7.42
N SER A 25 5.19 38.03 8.02
CA SER A 25 4.98 36.76 7.34
C SER A 25 3.53 36.36 7.56
N SER A 26 2.75 36.54 6.51
CA SER A 26 1.37 36.05 6.38
C SER A 26 1.34 34.54 6.62
N PRO A 27 0.37 33.97 7.36
CA PRO A 27 0.25 32.52 7.46
C PRO A 27 -0.08 31.94 6.08
N SER A 28 0.82 31.12 5.54
CA SER A 28 0.59 30.38 4.29
C SER A 28 -0.69 29.54 4.41
N PRO A 29 -1.61 29.59 3.43
CA PRO A 29 -2.78 28.73 3.41
C PRO A 29 -2.35 27.27 3.32
N SER A 30 -2.89 26.43 4.20
CA SER A 30 -2.71 24.98 4.15
C SER A 30 -3.35 24.45 2.86
N THR A 31 -2.53 24.01 1.90
CA THR A 31 -3.01 23.38 0.68
C THR A 31 -3.75 22.09 1.03
N PRO A 32 -4.99 21.85 0.54
CA PRO A 32 -5.66 20.57 0.69
C PRO A 32 -4.80 19.44 0.08
N PRO A 33 -4.87 18.20 0.61
CA PRO A 33 -4.21 17.07 -0.02
C PRO A 33 -4.66 16.95 -1.49
N PRO A 34 -3.77 16.57 -2.43
CA PRO A 34 -4.15 16.40 -3.83
C PRO A 34 -5.34 15.45 -3.94
N HIS A 35 -6.44 15.93 -4.50
CA HIS A 35 -7.57 15.09 -4.87
C HIS A 35 -7.06 14.08 -5.89
N THR A 36 -6.84 12.83 -5.48
CA THR A 36 -6.71 11.73 -6.45
C THR A 36 -8.03 11.65 -7.20
N PRO A 37 -8.02 11.78 -8.54
CA PRO A 37 -9.22 11.60 -9.34
C PRO A 37 -9.81 10.21 -9.04
N PRO A 38 -11.14 10.07 -8.93
CA PRO A 38 -11.75 8.75 -8.90
C PRO A 38 -11.28 7.95 -10.12
N PRO A 39 -11.08 6.62 -10.01
CA PRO A 39 -10.74 5.78 -11.14
C PRO A 39 -11.72 6.06 -12.29
N ALA A 40 -11.18 6.39 -13.47
CA ALA A 40 -12.02 6.63 -14.64
C ALA A 40 -12.91 5.40 -14.89
N PRO A 41 -14.21 5.58 -15.22
CA PRO A 41 -15.06 4.47 -15.64
C PRO A 41 -14.40 3.71 -16.79
N TYR A 42 -14.25 2.40 -16.63
CA TYR A 42 -13.71 1.56 -17.69
C TYR A 42 -14.61 1.69 -18.93
N THR A 43 -14.04 2.22 -20.01
CA THR A 43 -14.65 2.20 -21.32
C THR A 43 -14.00 1.04 -22.08
N PRO A 44 -14.76 0.00 -22.46
CA PRO A 44 -14.21 -1.09 -23.26
C PRO A 44 -13.58 -0.53 -24.54
N PRO A 45 -12.38 -0.98 -24.94
CA PRO A 45 -11.82 -0.60 -26.23
C PRO A 45 -12.80 -0.94 -27.37
N PRO A 46 -12.83 -0.16 -28.46
CA PRO A 46 -13.65 -0.48 -29.63
C PRO A 46 -13.29 -1.89 -30.13
N ALA A 47 -14.31 -2.71 -30.34
CA ALA A 47 -14.15 -4.04 -30.94
C ALA A 47 -13.74 -3.86 -32.41
N HIS A 48 -12.43 -3.81 -32.67
CA HIS A 48 -11.89 -3.96 -34.01
C HIS A 48 -11.89 -5.44 -34.40
N GLY A 49 -12.25 -5.67 -35.66
CA GLY A 49 -12.68 -6.95 -36.22
C GLY A 49 -11.69 -8.11 -36.13
N ASP A 50 -12.29 -9.27 -36.40
CA ASP A 50 -11.83 -10.66 -36.42
C ASP A 50 -10.33 -10.90 -36.68
N GLY A 51 -9.70 -11.73 -35.84
CA GLY A 51 -8.33 -12.20 -36.00
C GLY A 51 -7.72 -12.81 -34.74
N ASP A 52 -7.71 -12.08 -33.62
CA ASP A 52 -7.14 -12.56 -32.36
C ASP A 52 -7.95 -11.98 -31.19
N LYS A 53 -8.85 -12.77 -30.61
CA LYS A 53 -9.54 -12.38 -29.38
C LYS A 53 -8.50 -12.35 -28.25
N LYS A 54 -7.87 -11.19 -28.04
CA LYS A 54 -6.96 -10.98 -26.91
C LYS A 54 -7.70 -11.31 -25.62
N LYS A 55 -7.19 -12.30 -24.89
CA LYS A 55 -7.73 -12.69 -23.60
C LYS A 55 -7.55 -11.51 -22.62
N LEU A 56 -8.65 -10.93 -22.16
CA LEU A 56 -8.65 -9.85 -21.17
C LEU A 56 -8.65 -10.44 -19.76
N VAL A 57 -7.89 -9.83 -18.86
CA VAL A 57 -7.79 -10.27 -17.47
C VAL A 57 -7.76 -9.07 -16.52
N VAL A 58 -8.36 -9.22 -15.34
CA VAL A 58 -8.15 -8.36 -14.18
C VAL A 58 -7.24 -9.10 -13.21
N VAL A 59 -6.12 -8.47 -12.87
CA VAL A 59 -5.13 -9.05 -11.94
C VAL A 59 -5.44 -8.56 -10.53
N HIS A 60 -5.61 -9.50 -9.61
CA HIS A 60 -5.66 -9.25 -8.18
C HIS A 60 -4.44 -9.85 -7.51
N VAL A 61 -3.87 -9.15 -6.54
CA VAL A 61 -2.72 -9.63 -5.75
C VAL A 61 -3.02 -9.52 -4.28
N GLU A 62 -2.90 -10.62 -3.57
CA GLU A 62 -2.98 -10.68 -2.11
C GLU A 62 -1.66 -11.16 -1.50
N GLY A 63 -1.44 -10.84 -0.24
CA GLY A 63 -0.30 -11.35 0.50
C GLY A 63 -0.33 -10.95 1.96
N LEU A 64 0.56 -11.55 2.75
CA LEU A 64 0.68 -11.34 4.18
C LEU A 64 2.02 -10.67 4.49
N VAL A 65 2.01 -9.63 5.32
CA VAL A 65 3.22 -8.96 5.81
C VAL A 65 3.36 -9.21 7.31
N LEU A 66 4.55 -9.67 7.69
CA LEU A 66 4.88 -10.05 9.04
C LEU A 66 6.05 -9.21 9.60
N CYS A 67 6.13 -9.18 10.92
CA CYS A 67 7.33 -8.82 11.65
C CYS A 67 8.03 -10.09 12.12
N GLN A 68 9.25 -10.34 11.65
CA GLN A 68 10.06 -11.48 12.06
C GLN A 68 10.34 -11.43 13.56
N SER A 69 10.31 -12.58 14.23
CA SER A 69 10.71 -12.68 15.63
C SER A 69 12.20 -12.41 15.82
N CYS A 70 12.57 -11.84 16.97
CA CYS A 70 13.97 -11.60 17.31
C CYS A 70 14.79 -12.90 17.38
N ALA A 71 14.17 -14.01 17.78
CA ALA A 71 14.82 -15.33 17.85
C ALA A 71 15.25 -15.85 16.48
N LYS A 72 14.61 -15.40 15.39
CA LYS A 72 14.90 -15.84 14.02
C LYS A 72 15.66 -14.80 13.19
N ARG A 73 16.02 -13.66 13.79
CA ARG A 73 16.76 -12.60 13.11
C ARG A 73 18.04 -13.15 12.48
N GLY A 74 18.23 -12.88 11.18
CA GLY A 74 19.37 -13.36 10.40
C GLY A 74 19.15 -14.70 9.70
N SER A 75 17.99 -15.33 9.91
CA SER A 75 17.55 -16.52 9.19
C SER A 75 16.36 -16.19 8.27
N PRO A 76 16.00 -17.06 7.31
CA PRO A 76 14.77 -16.91 6.53
C PRO A 76 13.50 -17.37 7.26
N SER A 77 13.61 -17.90 8.49
CA SER A 77 12.47 -18.46 9.24
C SER A 77 11.48 -17.37 9.67
N LEU A 78 10.20 -17.71 9.62
CA LEU A 78 9.08 -16.90 10.09
C LEU A 78 8.46 -17.44 11.38
N ASP A 79 9.11 -18.39 12.07
CA ASP A 79 8.52 -18.93 13.29
C ASP A 79 8.45 -17.85 14.38
N GLY A 80 7.28 -17.76 15.02
CA GLY A 80 6.98 -16.72 15.99
C GLY A 80 6.88 -15.31 15.41
N ALA A 81 6.86 -15.16 14.08
CA ALA A 81 6.58 -13.87 13.46
C ALA A 81 5.13 -13.44 13.72
N ALA A 82 4.92 -12.15 13.87
CA ALA A 82 3.60 -11.57 14.11
C ALA A 82 3.10 -10.83 12.86
N ALA A 83 1.78 -10.76 12.67
CA ALA A 83 1.18 -9.89 11.66
C ALA A 83 1.67 -8.44 11.82
N LEU A 84 1.89 -7.74 10.71
CA LEU A 84 2.38 -6.36 10.70
C LEU A 84 1.38 -5.38 10.06
N PRO A 85 0.41 -4.87 10.85
CA PRO A 85 -0.56 -3.91 10.37
C PRO A 85 0.05 -2.61 9.88
N GLY A 86 -0.54 -2.03 8.84
CA GLY A 86 -0.10 -0.75 8.30
C GLY A 86 1.20 -0.81 7.51
N ALA A 87 1.78 -2.00 7.29
CA ALA A 87 2.90 -2.18 6.39
C ALA A 87 2.49 -1.84 4.95
N ARG A 88 3.34 -1.11 4.24
CA ARG A 88 3.17 -0.75 2.84
C ARG A 88 4.04 -1.65 1.99
N VAL A 89 3.48 -2.12 0.88
CA VAL A 89 4.21 -2.86 -0.16
C VAL A 89 4.00 -2.16 -1.50
N THR A 90 4.83 -2.49 -2.49
CA THR A 90 4.63 -2.12 -3.89
C THR A 90 4.39 -3.39 -4.68
N VAL A 91 3.30 -3.43 -5.44
CA VAL A 91 3.06 -4.44 -6.47
C VAL A 91 3.35 -3.80 -7.81
N THR A 92 4.28 -4.38 -8.57
CA THR A 92 4.72 -3.84 -9.87
C THR A 92 4.53 -4.91 -10.93
N CYS A 93 3.86 -4.56 -12.03
CA CYS A 93 3.70 -5.41 -13.20
C CYS A 93 4.46 -4.83 -14.39
N ARG A 94 5.06 -5.71 -15.18
CA ARG A 94 5.89 -5.36 -16.33
C ARG A 94 5.20 -5.65 -17.65
N ASP A 95 5.44 -4.80 -18.64
CA ASP A 95 4.95 -4.99 -20.00
C ASP A 95 5.79 -6.04 -20.75
N ARG A 96 5.33 -6.46 -21.93
CA ARG A 96 6.06 -7.37 -22.83
C ARG A 96 7.48 -6.93 -23.19
N LYS A 97 7.83 -5.65 -23.01
CA LYS A 97 9.17 -5.09 -23.24
C LYS A 97 9.99 -5.02 -21.93
N ASN A 98 9.52 -5.67 -20.87
CA ASN A 98 10.15 -5.70 -19.55
C ASN A 98 10.25 -4.31 -18.87
N ARG A 99 9.34 -3.39 -19.20
CA ARG A 99 9.25 -2.05 -18.57
C ARG A 99 8.11 -2.04 -17.56
N VAL A 100 8.12 -1.12 -16.60
CA VAL A 100 6.98 -0.97 -15.68
C VAL A 100 5.72 -0.58 -16.47
N MET A 101 4.70 -1.43 -16.40
CA MET A 101 3.40 -1.21 -17.02
C MET A 101 2.47 -0.49 -16.05
N THR A 102 2.34 -1.04 -14.84
CA THR A 102 1.45 -0.52 -13.80
C THR A 102 1.95 -0.91 -12.42
N TRP A 103 1.58 -0.14 -11.40
CA TRP A 103 1.92 -0.42 -10.02
C TRP A 103 0.85 0.07 -9.05
N ARG A 104 0.82 -0.57 -7.88
CA ARG A 104 -0.03 -0.22 -6.73
C ARG A 104 0.79 -0.27 -5.45
N CYS A 105 0.42 0.55 -4.46
CA CYS A 105 1.04 0.55 -3.14
C CYS A 105 0.01 0.27 -2.04
N PRO A 106 -0.47 -0.98 -1.91
CA PRO A 106 -1.46 -1.32 -0.91
C PRO A 106 -0.85 -1.27 0.50
N VAL A 107 -1.74 -1.13 1.49
CA VAL A 107 -1.41 -1.11 2.91
C VAL A 107 -2.01 -2.34 3.56
N ALA A 108 -1.22 -3.03 4.38
CA ALA A 108 -1.65 -4.19 5.13
C ALA A 108 -2.69 -3.81 6.19
N ASP A 109 -3.74 -4.62 6.31
CA ASP A 109 -4.82 -4.49 7.27
C ASP A 109 -4.39 -4.88 8.69
N TYR A 110 -5.33 -4.97 9.62
CA TYR A 110 -5.08 -5.31 11.02
C TYR A 110 -4.54 -6.75 11.23
N ASN A 111 -4.69 -7.63 10.24
CA ASN A 111 -4.16 -8.98 10.24
C ASN A 111 -2.87 -9.10 9.43
N GLY A 112 -2.34 -7.98 8.90
CA GLY A 112 -1.15 -7.97 8.07
C GLY A 112 -1.40 -8.32 6.60
N TYR A 113 -2.65 -8.54 6.18
CA TYR A 113 -2.98 -8.86 4.79
C TYR A 113 -3.10 -7.61 3.94
N PHE A 114 -2.59 -7.64 2.71
CA PHE A 114 -2.83 -6.60 1.72
C PHE A 114 -3.53 -7.17 0.50
N HIS A 115 -4.25 -6.31 -0.22
CA HIS A 115 -4.87 -6.63 -1.50
C HIS A 115 -4.63 -5.49 -2.49
N ALA A 116 -4.37 -5.83 -3.75
CA ALA A 116 -4.25 -4.88 -4.85
C ALA A 116 -5.02 -5.38 -6.07
N GLU A 117 -5.93 -4.53 -6.57
CA GLU A 117 -6.64 -4.72 -7.82
C GLU A 117 -6.05 -3.81 -8.91
N PHE A 118 -5.92 -4.36 -10.11
CA PHE A 118 -5.44 -3.65 -11.29
C PHE A 118 -6.55 -3.45 -12.32
N SER A 119 -6.28 -2.63 -13.33
CA SER A 119 -7.20 -2.43 -14.45
C SER A 119 -7.32 -3.70 -15.31
N VAL A 120 -8.34 -3.72 -16.17
CA VAL A 120 -8.48 -4.74 -17.22
C VAL A 120 -7.34 -4.58 -18.22
N GLU A 121 -6.57 -5.64 -18.45
CA GLU A 121 -5.46 -5.64 -19.41
C GLU A 121 -5.49 -6.90 -20.29
N PRO A 122 -5.04 -6.83 -21.55
CA PRO A 122 -4.78 -8.03 -22.35
C PRO A 122 -3.67 -8.87 -21.72
N THR A 123 -3.86 -10.19 -21.64
CA THR A 123 -2.82 -11.12 -21.15
C THR A 123 -1.53 -11.01 -21.96
N SER A 124 -1.62 -10.68 -23.26
CA SER A 124 -0.46 -10.47 -24.16
C SER A 124 0.40 -9.25 -23.83
N ASP A 125 -0.10 -8.35 -22.98
CA ASP A 125 0.59 -7.09 -22.69
C ASP A 125 1.55 -7.26 -21.50
N PHE A 126 1.35 -8.31 -20.69
CA PHE A 126 2.25 -8.71 -19.62
C PHE A 126 3.55 -9.32 -20.16
N PHE A 127 4.66 -9.08 -19.47
CA PHE A 127 5.91 -9.81 -19.70
C PHE A 127 5.67 -11.33 -19.62
N GLY A 128 6.22 -12.08 -20.59
CA GLY A 128 6.01 -13.53 -20.69
C GLY A 128 4.58 -13.95 -21.07
N ASN A 129 3.70 -13.01 -21.41
CA ASN A 129 2.26 -13.26 -21.58
C ASN A 129 1.61 -13.90 -20.34
N ASP A 130 2.17 -13.68 -19.15
CA ASP A 130 1.71 -14.25 -17.89
C ASP A 130 1.90 -13.25 -16.74
N PRO A 131 0.82 -12.82 -16.05
CA PRO A 131 0.93 -11.98 -14.87
C PRO A 131 1.87 -12.53 -13.79
N ARG A 132 2.05 -13.86 -13.68
CA ARG A 132 2.97 -14.48 -12.70
C ARG A 132 4.42 -14.13 -12.95
N GLU A 133 4.80 -14.00 -14.22
CA GLU A 133 6.16 -13.63 -14.63
C GLU A 133 6.33 -12.11 -14.68
N ALA A 134 5.26 -11.40 -15.03
CA ALA A 134 5.29 -9.95 -15.17
C ALA A 134 5.27 -9.19 -13.86
N CYS A 135 4.57 -9.69 -12.86
CA CYS A 135 4.30 -8.98 -11.62
C CYS A 135 5.11 -9.51 -10.43
N PHE A 136 5.48 -8.61 -9.52
CA PHE A 136 6.16 -8.96 -8.27
C PHE A 136 5.84 -7.96 -7.16
N VAL A 137 6.05 -8.39 -5.91
CA VAL A 137 5.79 -7.57 -4.71
C VAL A 137 7.09 -7.22 -3.98
N ARG A 138 7.25 -5.96 -3.58
CA ARG A 138 8.35 -5.50 -2.72
C ARG A 138 7.84 -4.85 -1.45
N LEU A 139 8.54 -5.07 -0.34
CA LEU A 139 8.35 -4.34 0.90
C LEU A 139 8.76 -2.88 0.68
N LEU A 140 7.91 -1.95 1.10
CA LEU A 140 8.18 -0.52 0.98
C LEU A 140 8.51 0.10 2.35
N SER A 141 7.61 -0.04 3.32
CA SER A 141 7.80 0.51 4.67
C SER A 141 6.83 -0.10 5.68
N SER A 142 7.12 0.06 6.96
CA SER A 142 6.24 -0.25 8.09
C SER A 142 6.01 1.01 8.92
N LYS A 143 4.78 1.15 9.45
CA LYS A 143 4.46 2.20 10.44
C LYS A 143 5.07 1.90 11.81
N ASP A 144 5.36 0.63 12.11
CA ASP A 144 6.05 0.25 13.34
C ASP A 144 7.57 0.46 13.17
N ALA A 145 8.08 1.54 13.75
CA ALA A 145 9.51 1.86 13.74
C ALA A 145 10.39 0.77 14.39
N LYS A 146 9.83 -0.07 15.28
CA LYS A 146 10.56 -1.20 15.88
C LYS A 146 10.75 -2.31 14.87
N CYS A 147 9.83 -2.47 13.90
CA CYS A 147 9.84 -3.50 12.87
C CYS A 147 9.71 -2.94 11.45
N ASN A 148 10.71 -2.15 11.05
CA ASN A 148 10.75 -1.49 9.75
C ASN A 148 12.07 -1.73 8.98
N VAL A 149 12.80 -2.81 9.29
CA VAL A 149 13.98 -3.17 8.49
C VAL A 149 13.57 -4.18 7.43
N VAL A 150 13.65 -3.78 6.16
CA VAL A 150 13.32 -4.62 5.01
C VAL A 150 14.20 -5.88 5.00
N THR A 151 13.59 -7.03 4.73
CA THR A 151 14.32 -8.30 4.51
C THR A 151 14.04 -8.83 3.11
N ASN A 152 14.86 -9.79 2.68
CA ASN A 152 14.60 -10.53 1.44
C ASN A 152 13.93 -11.88 1.67
N ILE A 153 13.28 -12.10 2.82
CA ILE A 153 12.51 -13.32 3.08
C ILE A 153 11.41 -13.42 2.04
N ASN A 154 11.33 -14.58 1.37
CA ASN A 154 10.42 -14.84 0.25
C ASN A 154 10.48 -13.78 -0.87
N GLY A 155 11.63 -13.12 -1.06
CA GLY A 155 11.81 -12.10 -2.09
C GLY A 155 11.33 -10.71 -1.70
N GLY A 156 11.03 -10.42 -0.43
CA GLY A 156 10.47 -9.12 -0.03
C GLY A 156 11.28 -7.88 -0.44
N MET A 157 12.60 -7.99 -0.58
CA MET A 157 13.45 -6.89 -1.06
C MET A 157 13.63 -6.94 -2.58
N GLY A 158 13.93 -8.14 -3.11
CA GLY A 158 14.23 -8.35 -4.53
C GLY A 158 13.02 -8.29 -5.44
N GLY A 159 11.82 -8.56 -4.93
CA GLY A 159 10.59 -8.80 -5.70
C GLY A 159 10.12 -10.24 -5.50
N ALA A 160 9.10 -10.42 -4.69
CA ALA A 160 8.45 -11.70 -4.49
C ALA A 160 7.56 -12.03 -5.70
N LEU A 161 7.78 -13.22 -6.28
CA LEU A 161 6.99 -13.70 -7.41
C LEU A 161 5.57 -14.06 -6.97
N LEU A 162 4.64 -13.94 -7.91
CA LEU A 162 3.25 -14.28 -7.71
C LEU A 162 3.02 -15.77 -7.93
N ARG A 163 2.14 -16.36 -7.12
CA ARG A 163 1.66 -17.74 -7.25
C ARG A 163 0.17 -17.72 -7.60
N ASP A 164 -0.24 -18.56 -8.54
CA ASP A 164 -1.65 -18.79 -8.83
C ASP A 164 -2.16 -19.89 -7.91
N GLU A 165 -3.16 -19.58 -7.08
CA GLU A 165 -3.78 -20.52 -6.14
C GLU A 165 -5.13 -21.06 -6.68
N GLY A 166 -5.44 -20.81 -7.96
CA GLY A 166 -6.68 -21.26 -8.61
C GLY A 166 -7.90 -20.39 -8.30
N LYS A 167 -7.72 -19.26 -7.63
CA LYS A 167 -8.80 -18.34 -7.25
C LYS A 167 -9.16 -17.43 -8.43
N ARG A 168 -10.28 -17.74 -9.10
CA ARG A 168 -10.72 -17.04 -10.31
C ARG A 168 -12.24 -16.84 -10.34
N TRP A 169 -12.68 -15.76 -10.95
CA TRP A 169 -14.10 -15.50 -11.20
C TRP A 169 -14.29 -14.66 -12.46
N THR A 170 -15.49 -14.72 -13.04
CA THR A 170 -15.87 -13.87 -14.18
C THR A 170 -16.73 -12.73 -13.66
N ASN A 171 -16.39 -11.48 -14.01
CA ASN A 171 -17.22 -10.34 -13.63
C ASN A 171 -18.43 -10.19 -14.55
N ARG A 172 -19.31 -9.22 -14.24
CA ARG A 172 -20.53 -8.93 -15.00
C ARG A 172 -20.31 -8.59 -16.49
N TYR A 173 -19.07 -8.26 -16.88
CA TYR A 173 -18.70 -7.93 -18.25
C TYR A 173 -18.06 -9.11 -19.00
N GLY A 174 -18.05 -10.31 -18.41
CA GLY A 174 -17.46 -11.50 -19.02
C GLY A 174 -15.94 -11.56 -18.94
N ILE A 175 -15.29 -10.72 -18.13
CA ILE A 175 -13.83 -10.65 -18.00
C ILE A 175 -13.36 -11.57 -16.86
N GLU A 176 -12.30 -12.34 -17.10
CA GLU A 176 -11.67 -13.20 -16.09
C GLU A 176 -10.91 -12.34 -15.07
N ASN A 177 -11.15 -12.59 -13.79
CA ASN A 177 -10.43 -12.01 -12.68
C ASN A 177 -9.62 -13.14 -12.04
N VAL A 178 -8.33 -12.93 -11.84
CA VAL A 178 -7.42 -13.93 -11.28
C VAL A 178 -6.75 -13.34 -10.04
N MET A 179 -6.89 -14.04 -8.91
CA MET A 179 -6.21 -13.70 -7.67
C MET A 179 -4.92 -14.50 -7.54
N TYR A 180 -3.82 -13.76 -7.41
CA TYR A 180 -2.50 -14.30 -7.16
C TYR A 180 -2.04 -13.99 -5.73
N ALA A 181 -1.31 -14.94 -5.15
CA ALA A 181 -0.73 -14.79 -3.82
C ALA A 181 0.77 -14.48 -3.91
N ALA A 182 1.22 -13.45 -3.18
CA ALA A 182 2.61 -13.30 -2.80
C ALA A 182 2.87 -14.09 -1.51
N GLY A 183 4.02 -14.76 -1.41
CA GLY A 183 4.42 -15.44 -0.18
C GLY A 183 4.47 -14.48 1.02
N PRO A 184 4.34 -14.96 2.27
CA PRO A 184 4.45 -14.08 3.42
C PRO A 184 5.77 -13.30 3.36
N LEU A 185 5.68 -11.98 3.33
CA LEU A 185 6.83 -11.09 3.33
C LEU A 185 7.10 -10.63 4.76
N ALA A 186 8.34 -10.30 5.08
CA ALA A 186 8.65 -9.88 6.45
C ALA A 186 9.61 -8.71 6.53
N PHE A 187 9.27 -7.76 7.40
CA PHE A 187 10.26 -6.89 8.01
C PHE A 187 10.90 -7.61 9.19
N ARG A 188 12.05 -7.11 9.64
CA ARG A 188 12.67 -7.55 10.89
C ARG A 188 12.80 -6.40 11.88
N PRO A 189 12.91 -6.72 13.18
CA PRO A 189 13.19 -5.74 14.20
C PRO A 189 14.52 -5.02 13.97
N LYS A 190 14.55 -3.71 14.22
CA LYS A 190 15.79 -2.91 14.18
C LYS A 190 16.74 -3.34 15.31
N MET A 191 16.17 -3.52 16.50
CA MET A 191 16.88 -3.93 17.70
C MET A 191 16.15 -5.12 18.34
N CYS A 192 16.93 -6.02 18.93
CA CYS A 192 16.44 -7.14 19.72
C CYS A 192 17.10 -7.05 21.08
N ALA A 193 16.33 -7.20 22.16
CA ALA A 193 16.90 -7.27 23.49
C ALA A 193 17.89 -8.46 23.55
N PRO A 194 19.05 -8.30 24.20
CA PRO A 194 19.96 -9.41 24.44
C PRO A 194 19.21 -10.51 25.18
N THR A 195 19.27 -11.75 24.67
CA THR A 195 18.64 -12.91 25.30
C THR A 195 19.48 -13.51 26.44
N ARG A 196 20.62 -12.91 26.77
CA ARG A 196 21.50 -13.38 27.85
C ARG A 196 21.42 -12.43 29.05
N HIS A 197 20.87 -12.93 30.14
CA HIS A 197 21.25 -12.50 31.48
C HIS A 197 22.59 -13.20 31.80
N TYR A 198 23.59 -12.42 32.20
CA TYR A 198 24.87 -12.96 32.70
C TYR A 198 24.71 -13.51 34.11
#